data_AF-A0A7X7NK98-F1
#
_entry.id   AF-A0A7X7NK98-F1
#
_cell.length_a   1.000
_cell.length_b   1.000
_cell.length_c   1.000
_cell.angle_alpha   90.00
_cell.angle_beta   90.00
_cell.angle_gamma   90.00
#
_symmetry.space_group_name_H-M   'P 1'
#
loop_
_entity.id
_entity.type
_entity.pdbx_description
1 polymer ?
#
loop_
_entity_poly.entity_id
_entity_poly.type
_entity_poly.pdbx_seq_one_letter_code
_entity_poly.pdbx_strand_id
1 'polypeptide(L)' 'MNIECRTLLYHMMKNRPNGMRREEAISALSIPDSDPDIDRIRNALLEQLEKTDVASFLSACKDAALHHFEEEKI' A
#
# COMPACT_ATOMS: atom_id res chain seq x y z
N MET A 1 -10.77 -1.62 -1.83
CA MET A 1 -9.55 -1.79 -1.00
C MET A 1 -9.92 -1.51 0.44
N ASN A 2 -9.76 -2.50 1.35
CA ASN A 2 -10.05 -2.39 2.78
C ASN A 2 -9.16 -1.29 3.42
N ILE A 3 -9.63 -0.65 4.50
CA ILE A 3 -8.89 0.35 5.30
C ILE A 3 -7.50 -0.17 5.66
N GLU A 4 -7.39 -1.42 6.11
CA GLU A 4 -6.12 -2.04 6.54
C GLU A 4 -5.09 -2.09 5.39
N CYS A 5 -5.54 -2.41 4.19
CA CYS A 5 -4.73 -2.41 2.97
C CYS A 5 -4.26 -1.00 2.57
N ARG A 6 -5.12 0.01 2.77
CA ARG A 6 -4.78 1.42 2.48
C ARG A 6 -3.77 1.95 3.50
N THR A 7 -3.92 1.61 4.78
CA THR A 7 -3.01 2.01 5.86
C THR A 7 -1.62 1.40 5.66
N LEU A 8 -1.52 0.12 5.28
CA LEU A 8 -0.24 -0.53 5.00
C LEU A 8 0.49 0.14 3.80
N LEU A 9 -0.23 0.38 2.70
CA LEU A 9 0.28 1.11 1.54
C LEU A 9 0.73 2.53 1.91
N TYR A 10 -0.03 3.23 2.74
CA TYR A 10 0.33 4.57 3.23
C TYR A 10 1.61 4.54 4.08
N HIS A 11 1.75 3.61 5.03
CA HIS A 11 2.96 3.47 5.84
C HIS A 11 4.20 3.14 4.99
N MET A 12 4.01 2.35 3.93
CA MET A 12 5.04 2.06 2.95
C MET A 12 5.47 3.32 2.16
N MET A 13 4.54 4.23 1.86
CA MET A 13 4.82 5.48 1.15
C MET A 13 5.37 6.61 2.04
N LYS A 14 4.88 6.76 3.29
CA LYS A 14 5.18 7.89 4.19
C LYS A 14 6.69 8.07 4.45
N ASN A 15 7.46 7.00 4.39
CA ASN A 15 8.91 7.02 4.63
C ASN A 15 9.75 7.26 3.36
N ARG A 16 9.13 7.53 2.19
CA ARG A 16 9.84 7.74 0.93
C ARG A 16 9.51 9.12 0.32
N PRO A 17 10.48 10.06 0.26
CA PRO A 17 10.25 11.40 -0.27
C PRO A 17 9.92 11.43 -1.77
N ASN A 18 10.28 10.37 -2.51
CA ASN A 18 10.00 10.23 -3.95
C ASN A 18 8.80 9.32 -4.25
N GLY A 19 8.03 8.94 -3.24
CA GLY A 19 7.00 7.89 -3.36
C GLY A 19 7.60 6.48 -3.44
N MET A 20 6.74 5.50 -3.72
CA MET A 20 7.13 4.09 -3.87
C MET A 20 6.76 3.62 -5.27
N ARG A 21 7.70 3.00 -5.97
CA ARG A 21 7.40 2.34 -7.26
C ARG A 21 6.63 1.05 -7.02
N ARG A 22 5.79 0.65 -7.98
CA ARG A 22 4.99 -0.58 -7.90
C ARG A 22 5.86 -1.81 -7.62
N GLU A 23 7.01 -1.90 -8.29
CA GLU A 23 7.96 -3.00 -8.14
C GLU A 23 8.59 -3.02 -6.74
N GLU A 24 8.82 -1.86 -6.14
CA GLU A 24 9.34 -1.73 -4.77
C GLU A 24 8.27 -2.14 -3.75
N ALA A 25 6.99 -1.84 -4.01
CA ALA A 25 5.88 -2.29 -3.18
C ALA A 25 5.70 -3.81 -3.23
N ILE A 26 5.74 -4.39 -4.43
CA ILE A 26 5.71 -5.85 -4.63
C ILE A 26 6.88 -6.52 -3.91
N SER A 27 8.09 -5.99 -4.06
CA SER A 27 9.28 -6.54 -3.40
C SER A 27 9.25 -6.42 -1.87
N ALA A 28 8.60 -5.41 -1.32
CA ALA A 28 8.44 -5.28 0.13
C ALA A 28 7.38 -6.25 0.65
N LEU A 29 6.30 -6.43 -0.10
CA LEU A 29 5.20 -7.32 0.27
C LEU A 29 5.49 -8.79 -0.02
N SER A 30 6.57 -9.14 -0.71
CA SER A 30 6.92 -10.55 -0.98
C SER A 30 7.56 -11.25 0.23
N ILE A 31 7.92 -10.50 1.28
CA ILE A 31 8.51 -11.04 2.51
C ILE A 31 7.37 -11.43 3.46
N PRO A 32 7.24 -12.72 3.85
CA PRO A 32 6.20 -13.16 4.79
C PRO A 32 6.34 -12.52 6.17
N ASP A 33 5.21 -12.29 6.83
CA ASP A 33 5.18 -11.84 8.23
C ASP A 33 5.02 -13.04 9.18
N SER A 34 5.57 -12.92 10.39
CA SER A 34 5.39 -13.91 11.46
C SER A 34 4.00 -13.87 12.07
N ASP A 35 3.29 -12.75 11.96
CA ASP A 35 1.90 -12.61 12.39
C ASP A 35 0.95 -13.10 11.27
N PRO A 36 0.13 -14.15 11.51
CA PRO A 36 -0.75 -14.72 10.49
C PRO A 36 -1.82 -13.75 9.95
N ASP A 37 -2.30 -12.83 10.78
CA ASP A 37 -3.34 -11.88 10.37
C ASP A 37 -2.74 -10.81 9.46
N ILE A 38 -1.54 -10.33 9.80
CA ILE A 38 -0.77 -9.41 8.95
C ILE A 38 -0.36 -10.10 7.65
N ASP A 39 0.09 -11.36 7.71
CA ASP A 39 0.51 -12.11 6.52
C ASP A 39 -0.65 -12.34 5.54
N ARG A 40 -1.86 -12.57 6.06
CA ARG A 40 -3.08 -12.66 5.24
C ARG A 40 -3.37 -11.34 4.51
N ILE A 41 -3.28 -10.22 5.21
CA ILE A 41 -3.50 -8.89 4.62
C ILE A 41 -2.41 -8.59 3.58
N ARG A 42 -1.14 -8.87 3.90
CA ARG A 42 0.00 -8.75 3.01
C ARG A 42 -0.20 -9.54 1.72
N ASN A 43 -0.54 -10.83 1.82
CA ASN A 43 -0.76 -11.69 0.66
C ASN A 43 -1.91 -11.18 -0.22
N ALA A 44 -3.04 -10.79 0.38
CA ALA A 44 -4.17 -10.22 -0.36
C ALA A 44 -3.77 -8.92 -1.09
N LEU A 45 -2.93 -8.10 -0.47
CA LEU A 45 -2.41 -6.87 -1.05
C LEU A 45 -1.45 -7.15 -2.21
N LEU A 46 -0.54 -8.11 -2.04
CA LEU A 46 0.42 -8.54 -3.05
C LEU A 46 -0.28 -9.06 -4.31
N GLU A 47 -1.25 -9.97 -4.16
CA GLU A 47 -2.01 -10.51 -5.29
C GLU A 47 -2.78 -9.42 -6.06
N GLN A 48 -3.31 -8.41 -5.36
CA GLN A 48 -3.98 -7.28 -6.01
C GLN A 48 -2.98 -6.39 -6.75
N LEU A 49 -1.83 -6.09 -6.14
CA LEU A 49 -0.79 -5.25 -6.74
C LEU A 49 -0.20 -5.87 -8.01
N GLU A 50 0.00 -7.19 -8.03
CA GLU A 50 0.48 -7.93 -9.20
C GLU A 50 -0.48 -7.82 -10.40
N LYS A 51 -1.78 -7.71 -10.15
CA LYS A 51 -2.84 -7.57 -11.17
C LYS A 51 -3.15 -6.11 -11.54
N THR A 52 -2.67 -5.16 -10.74
CA THR A 52 -2.93 -3.72 -10.92
C THR A 52 -1.91 -3.12 -11.87
N ASP A 53 -2.36 -2.38 -12.88
CA ASP A 53 -1.47 -1.63 -13.77
C ASP A 53 -0.85 -0.40 -13.08
N VAL A 54 0.19 0.18 -13.67
CA VAL A 54 0.94 1.29 -13.07
C VAL A 54 0.08 2.54 -12.86
N ALA A 55 -0.84 2.85 -13.78
CA ALA A 55 -1.68 4.05 -13.67
C ALA A 55 -2.68 3.90 -12.52
N SER A 56 -3.32 2.74 -12.41
CA SER A 56 -4.22 2.40 -11.30
C SER A 56 -3.50 2.41 -9.94
N PHE A 57 -2.26 1.90 -9.89
CA PHE A 57 -1.43 1.95 -8.69
C PHE A 57 -1.13 3.39 -8.25
N LEU A 58 -0.72 4.26 -9.18
CA LEU A 58 -0.45 5.67 -8.89
C LEU A 58 -1.70 6.42 -8.42
N SER A 59 -2.86 6.11 -9.01
CA SER A 59 -4.14 6.66 -8.55
C SER A 59 -4.45 6.25 -7.12
N ALA A 60 -4.32 4.95 -6.80
CA ALA A 60 -4.56 4.45 -5.44
C ALA A 60 -3.60 5.06 -4.41
N CYS A 61 -2.33 5.28 -4.78
CA CYS A 61 -1.34 5.97 -3.96
C CYS A 61 -1.75 7.43 -3.69
N LYS A 62 -2.18 8.15 -4.73
CA LYS A 62 -2.65 9.53 -4.61
C LYS A 62 -3.88 9.61 -3.71
N ASP A 63 -4.85 8.74 -3.90
CA ASP A 63 -6.08 8.71 -3.11
C ASP A 63 -5.79 8.39 -1.63
N ALA A 64 -4.87 7.46 -1.36
CA ALA A 64 -4.43 7.15 0.00
C ALA A 64 -3.72 8.34 0.66
N ALA A 65 -2.86 9.05 -0.08
CA ALA A 65 -2.18 10.24 0.43
C ALA A 65 -3.19 11.37 0.73
N LEU A 66 -4.14 11.63 -0.17
CA LEU A 66 -5.18 12.65 0.02
C LEU A 66 -6.06 12.36 1.23
N HIS A 67 -6.56 11.12 1.35
CA HIS A 67 -7.38 10.73 2.49
C HIS A 67 -6.67 10.93 3.83
N HIS A 68 -5.38 10.59 3.92
CA HIS A 68 -4.62 10.77 5.16
C HIS A 68 -4.38 12.27 5.49
N PHE A 69 -4.21 13.13 4.49
CA PHE A 69 -4.12 14.58 4.70
C PHE A 69 -5.46 15.22 5.09
N GLU A 70 -6.57 14.66 4.64
CA GLU A 70 -7.91 15.10 5.05
C GLU A 70 -8.22 14.66 6.49
N GLU A 71 -7.82 13.45 6.89
CA GLU A 71 -7.96 12.96 8.27
C GLU A 71 -7.10 13.74 9.26
N GLU A 72 -5.87 14.15 8.91
CA GLU A 72 -5.02 14.96 9.80
C GLU A 72 -5.46 16.43 9.93
N LYS A 73 -6.42 16.91 9.11
CA LYS A 73 -6.94 18.29 9.17
C LYS A 73 -8.20 18.45 10.03
N ILE A 74 -8.76 17.36 10.54
CA ILE A 74 -9.93 17.32 11.44
C ILE A 74 -9.44 17.15 12.88
#